data_AF-A0A3D3JFN8-F1
#
_entry.id   AF-A0A3D3JFN8-F1
#
_cell.length_a   1.000
_cell.length_b   1.000
_cell.length_c   1.000
_cell.angle_alpha   90.00
_cell.angle_beta   90.00
_cell.angle_gamma   90.00
#
_symmetry.space_group_name_H-M   'P 1'
#
loop_
_entity.id
_entity.type
_entity.pdbx_description
1 polymer ?
#
loop_
_entity_poly.entity_id
_entity_poly.type
_entity_poly.pdbx_seq_one_letter_code
_entity_poly.pdbx_strand_id
1 'polypeptide(L)'
;SIDMDQAIRALEEKYDVASGIMHGFDWSVWHNGIGTEKLKLIPSAMEHVLAQADGKKRFVAVVRDLSRAFALCATSAVANELRSDIAFFQAVQASLSKSASPSGRDPDDIDAAVRQLVDRAIAPDGEMIDVFTAAGLKKPDISILSDSFLAEVRGLKHKHVAAELLAKLLKGEIKIKSDRNIVEGRKFSDMLQKTLNQYHNRAIATAEIIEELIKLAEEIRAAKERGEKLGLNDDELAFYDALGENTSAIELMGDDKLKVIATELVTQVRKNVTIDWNLRTQARAKIKVLVKRILRKHGYPPDLQDAATQLVLRQAEVLCAGWV
;
A
#
# COMPACT_ATOMS: atom_id res chain seq x y z
N SER A 1 -1.25 -41.67 5.27
CA SER A 1 -0.80 -41.21 6.60
C SER A 1 0.25 -40.16 6.34
N ILE A 2 0.10 -38.95 6.87
CA ILE A 2 1.19 -37.96 6.81
C ILE A 2 2.32 -38.52 7.68
N ASP A 3 3.51 -38.65 7.11
CA ASP A 3 4.67 -39.17 7.80
C ASP A 3 5.13 -38.13 8.85
N MET A 4 4.91 -38.43 10.12
CA MET A 4 5.24 -37.56 11.25
C MET A 4 6.73 -37.18 11.23
N ASP A 5 7.60 -38.08 10.80
CA ASP A 5 9.05 -37.85 10.74
C ASP A 5 9.43 -36.91 9.58
N GLN A 6 8.63 -36.84 8.52
CA GLN A 6 8.80 -35.85 7.45
C GLN A 6 8.33 -34.47 7.90
N ALA A 7 7.24 -34.40 8.68
CA ALA A 7 6.74 -33.15 9.23
C ALA A 7 7.73 -32.54 10.25
N ILE A 8 8.35 -33.37 11.10
CA ILE A 8 9.38 -32.94 12.05
C ILE A 8 10.63 -32.44 11.31
N ARG A 9 11.12 -33.19 10.31
CA ARG A 9 12.27 -32.74 9.50
C ARG A 9 12.02 -31.41 8.80
N ALA A 10 10.82 -31.23 8.24
CA ALA A 10 10.43 -29.96 7.63
C ALA A 10 10.34 -28.83 8.67
N LEU A 11 9.86 -29.11 9.89
CA LEU A 11 9.82 -28.15 10.98
C LEU A 11 11.22 -27.66 11.32
N GLU A 12 12.14 -28.58 11.60
CA GLU A 12 13.54 -28.29 11.97
C GLU A 12 14.25 -27.51 10.85
N GLU A 13 14.12 -27.94 9.59
CA GLU A 13 14.71 -27.25 8.45
C GLU A 13 14.21 -25.80 8.35
N LYS A 14 12.88 -25.57 8.44
CA LYS A 14 12.34 -24.20 8.36
C LYS A 14 12.66 -23.38 9.60
N TYR A 15 12.80 -24.02 10.76
CA TYR A 15 13.21 -23.37 11.99
C TYR A 15 14.65 -22.86 11.88
N ASP A 16 15.57 -23.67 11.36
CA ASP A 16 16.96 -23.28 11.12
C ASP A 16 17.06 -22.11 10.13
N VAL A 17 16.26 -22.14 9.06
CA VAL A 17 16.22 -21.02 8.11
C VAL A 17 15.66 -19.74 8.75
N ALA A 18 14.59 -19.83 9.55
CA ALA A 18 14.03 -18.67 10.26
C ALA A 18 15.02 -18.09 11.28
N SER A 19 15.68 -18.96 12.05
CA SER A 19 16.73 -18.61 13.01
C SER A 19 17.94 -18.01 12.31
N GLY A 20 18.32 -18.53 11.14
CA GLY A 20 19.38 -17.98 10.31
C GLY A 20 19.07 -16.56 9.79
N ILE A 21 17.81 -16.26 9.49
CA ILE A 21 17.38 -14.89 9.18
C ILE A 21 17.45 -14.00 10.43
N MET A 22 17.17 -14.52 11.62
CA MET A 22 17.23 -13.77 12.88
C MET A 22 18.63 -13.79 13.52
N HIS A 23 19.64 -14.31 12.84
CA HIS A 23 20.98 -14.48 13.42
C HIS A 23 21.57 -13.14 13.88
N GLY A 24 21.97 -13.09 15.16
CA GLY A 24 22.51 -11.88 15.79
C GLY A 24 21.43 -10.96 16.41
N PHE A 25 20.15 -11.33 16.34
CA PHE A 25 19.09 -10.73 17.14
C PHE A 25 18.83 -11.59 18.37
N ASP A 26 18.83 -10.99 19.57
CA ASP A 26 18.47 -11.69 20.80
C ASP A 26 16.95 -11.59 21.02
N TRP A 27 16.25 -12.73 20.91
CA TRP A 27 14.83 -12.85 21.21
C TRP A 27 14.52 -13.57 22.53
N SER A 28 15.52 -13.80 23.39
CA SER A 28 15.35 -14.51 24.67
C SER A 28 14.29 -13.89 25.59
N VAL A 29 14.11 -12.56 25.50
CA VAL A 29 13.05 -11.79 26.18
C VAL A 29 11.65 -12.32 25.83
N TRP A 30 11.46 -12.92 24.66
CA TRP A 30 10.18 -13.53 24.28
C TRP A 30 9.78 -14.73 25.16
N HIS A 31 10.76 -15.48 25.67
CA HIS A 31 10.50 -16.64 26.51
C HIS A 31 10.11 -16.24 27.92
N ASN A 32 10.84 -15.27 28.50
CA ASN A 32 10.80 -14.98 29.94
C ASN A 32 10.11 -13.65 30.30
N GLY A 33 9.89 -12.78 29.32
CA GLY A 33 9.34 -11.43 29.55
C GLY A 33 7.83 -11.41 29.77
N ILE A 34 7.35 -10.35 30.40
CA ILE A 34 5.91 -10.07 30.52
C ILE A 34 5.33 -9.56 29.19
N GLY A 35 4.00 -9.59 29.02
CA GLY A 35 3.34 -9.24 27.75
C GLY A 35 3.86 -7.96 27.11
N THR A 36 3.99 -6.87 27.87
CA THR A 36 4.49 -5.57 27.38
C THR A 36 5.96 -5.58 26.92
N GLU A 37 6.81 -6.40 27.51
CA GLU A 37 8.22 -6.57 27.11
C GLU A 37 8.32 -7.34 25.79
N LYS A 38 7.50 -8.39 25.64
CA LYS A 38 7.38 -9.14 24.38
C LYS A 38 6.95 -8.23 23.24
N LEU A 39 6.00 -7.31 23.49
CA LEU A 39 5.54 -6.36 22.48
C LEU A 39 6.64 -5.38 22.02
N LYS A 40 7.46 -4.88 22.95
CA LYS A 40 8.56 -3.95 22.63
C LYS A 40 9.67 -4.59 21.80
N LEU A 41 9.76 -5.92 21.79
CA LEU A 41 10.74 -6.65 20.99
C LEU A 41 10.40 -6.66 19.50
N ILE A 42 9.11 -6.64 19.15
CA ILE A 42 8.63 -6.82 17.77
C ILE A 42 9.18 -5.74 16.80
N PRO A 43 9.16 -4.42 17.09
CA PRO A 43 9.72 -3.43 16.19
C PRO A 43 11.23 -3.62 15.94
N SER A 44 11.97 -4.05 16.96
CA SER A 44 13.41 -4.32 16.83
C SER A 44 13.67 -5.55 15.97
N ALA A 45 12.84 -6.59 16.11
CA ALA A 45 12.90 -7.78 15.27
C ALA A 45 12.55 -7.47 13.80
N MET A 46 11.52 -6.64 13.57
CA MET A 46 11.16 -6.17 12.23
C MET A 46 12.30 -5.38 11.60
N GLU A 47 12.94 -4.47 12.34
CA GLU A 47 14.10 -3.72 11.86
C GLU A 47 15.23 -4.66 11.43
N HIS A 48 15.52 -5.68 12.23
CA HIS A 48 16.54 -6.68 11.90
C HIS A 48 16.22 -7.43 10.61
N VAL A 49 14.96 -7.85 10.42
CA VAL A 49 14.52 -8.52 9.19
C VAL A 49 14.55 -7.58 7.98
N LEU A 50 14.06 -6.35 8.13
CA LEU A 50 13.94 -5.39 7.03
C LEU A 50 15.29 -4.80 6.58
N ALA A 51 16.30 -4.80 7.46
CA ALA A 51 17.66 -4.41 7.10
C ALA A 51 18.32 -5.38 6.10
N GLN A 52 17.85 -6.63 6.03
CA GLN A 52 18.43 -7.65 5.17
C GLN A 52 17.85 -7.61 3.74
N ALA A 53 18.68 -7.99 2.76
CA ALA A 53 18.26 -8.12 1.37
C ALA A 53 17.14 -9.17 1.24
N ASP A 54 16.01 -8.76 0.67
CA ASP A 54 14.77 -9.55 0.59
C ASP A 54 14.29 -10.13 1.93
N GLY A 55 14.72 -9.56 3.07
CA GLY A 55 14.52 -10.15 4.38
C GLY A 55 13.05 -10.37 4.71
N LYS A 56 12.19 -9.37 4.44
CA LYS A 56 10.72 -9.50 4.60
C LYS A 56 10.15 -10.67 3.80
N LYS A 57 10.46 -10.75 2.49
CA LYS A 57 9.92 -11.78 1.59
C LYS A 57 10.37 -13.17 2.04
N ARG A 58 11.65 -13.31 2.36
CA ARG A 58 12.24 -14.57 2.86
C ARG A 58 11.64 -14.99 4.19
N PHE A 59 11.61 -14.09 5.17
CA PHE A 59 11.10 -14.37 6.51
C PHE A 59 9.62 -14.75 6.48
N VAL A 60 8.78 -13.96 5.79
CA VAL A 60 7.34 -14.26 5.69
C VAL A 60 7.08 -15.61 5.02
N ALA A 61 7.82 -15.96 3.97
CA ALA A 61 7.68 -17.25 3.30
C ALA A 61 8.09 -18.41 4.21
N VAL A 62 9.24 -18.31 4.87
CA VAL A 62 9.79 -19.36 5.74
C VAL A 62 8.91 -19.57 6.97
N VAL A 63 8.44 -18.50 7.63
CA VAL A 63 7.59 -18.62 8.81
C VAL A 63 6.21 -19.21 8.47
N ARG A 64 5.69 -18.93 7.27
CA ARG A 64 4.47 -19.59 6.76
C ARG A 64 4.69 -21.09 6.60
N ASP A 65 5.81 -21.50 6.03
CA ASP A 65 6.14 -22.91 5.82
C ASP A 65 6.40 -23.62 7.15
N LEU A 66 7.11 -22.97 8.07
CA LEU A 66 7.33 -23.41 9.44
C LEU A 66 6.02 -23.63 10.19
N SER A 67 5.09 -22.68 10.09
CA SER A 67 3.77 -22.76 10.74
C SER A 67 2.94 -23.92 10.21
N ARG A 68 3.02 -24.21 8.90
CA ARG A 68 2.37 -25.37 8.29
C ARG A 68 3.00 -26.68 8.78
N ALA A 69 4.32 -26.77 8.85
CA ALA A 69 5.01 -27.95 9.37
C ALA A 69 4.66 -28.19 10.86
N PHE A 70 4.63 -27.13 11.67
CA PHE A 70 4.25 -27.18 13.07
C PHE A 70 2.83 -27.72 13.26
N ALA A 71 1.86 -27.26 12.48
CA ALA A 71 0.48 -27.75 12.57
C ALA A 71 0.36 -29.27 12.32
N LEU A 72 1.27 -29.85 11.52
CA LEU A 72 1.30 -31.28 11.22
C LEU A 72 1.97 -32.12 12.30
N CYS A 73 2.83 -31.53 13.14
CA CYS A 73 3.62 -32.24 14.14
C CYS A 73 3.51 -31.66 15.57
N ALA A 74 2.47 -30.87 15.85
CA ALA A 74 2.31 -30.06 17.06
C ALA A 74 2.34 -30.86 18.39
N THR A 75 2.08 -32.17 18.34
CA THR A 75 2.11 -33.07 19.52
C THR A 75 3.48 -33.70 19.78
N SER A 76 4.48 -33.48 18.91
CA SER A 76 5.83 -33.99 19.11
C SER A 76 6.60 -33.23 20.20
N ALA A 77 7.59 -33.90 20.81
CA ALA A 77 8.51 -33.26 21.77
C ALA A 77 9.26 -32.08 21.13
N VAL A 78 9.79 -32.26 19.92
CA VAL A 78 10.50 -31.22 19.15
C VAL A 78 9.61 -30.00 18.91
N ALA A 79 8.36 -30.20 18.48
CA ALA A 79 7.43 -29.09 18.31
C ALA A 79 7.14 -28.33 19.62
N ASN A 80 7.06 -29.05 20.76
CA ASN A 80 6.86 -28.39 22.05
C ASN A 80 8.05 -27.54 22.49
N GLU A 81 9.28 -27.99 22.23
CA GLU A 81 10.50 -27.23 22.53
C GLU A 81 10.58 -25.95 21.70
N LEU A 82 10.31 -26.05 20.40
CA LEU A 82 10.38 -24.90 19.47
C LEU A 82 9.15 -23.98 19.52
N ARG A 83 8.10 -24.36 20.25
CA ARG A 83 6.80 -23.66 20.27
C ARG A 83 6.93 -22.17 20.56
N SER A 84 7.79 -21.81 21.52
CA SER A 84 7.94 -20.42 21.96
C SER A 84 8.59 -19.56 20.88
N ASP A 85 9.64 -20.07 20.22
CA ASP A 85 10.31 -19.40 19.10
C ASP A 85 9.40 -19.25 17.89
N ILE A 86 8.65 -20.30 17.56
CA ILE A 86 7.70 -20.29 16.45
C ILE A 86 6.64 -19.19 16.69
N ALA A 87 6.13 -19.06 17.92
CA ALA A 87 5.19 -18.00 18.28
C ALA A 87 5.79 -16.60 18.12
N PHE A 88 7.08 -16.41 18.45
CA PHE A 88 7.79 -15.15 18.20
C PHE A 88 7.87 -14.85 16.70
N PHE A 89 8.31 -15.82 15.91
CA PHE A 89 8.44 -15.64 14.46
C PHE A 89 7.09 -15.33 13.80
N GLN A 90 6.02 -15.98 14.25
CA GLN A 90 4.66 -15.70 13.81
C GLN A 90 4.22 -14.29 14.18
N ALA A 91 4.53 -13.80 15.38
CA ALA A 91 4.21 -12.43 15.78
C ALA A 91 4.94 -11.39 14.90
N VAL A 92 6.22 -11.62 14.61
CA VAL A 92 7.01 -10.77 13.69
C VAL A 92 6.45 -10.82 12.27
N GLN A 93 6.13 -12.02 11.76
CA GLN A 93 5.52 -12.22 10.43
C GLN A 93 4.17 -11.49 10.31
N ALA A 94 3.32 -11.62 11.33
CA ALA A 94 2.02 -10.96 11.38
C ALA A 94 2.18 -9.44 11.34
N SER A 95 3.12 -8.88 12.10
CA SER A 95 3.42 -7.45 12.11
C SER A 95 3.94 -6.95 10.75
N LEU A 96 4.89 -7.67 10.14
CA LEU A 96 5.43 -7.38 8.80
C LEU A 96 4.35 -7.42 7.70
N SER A 97 3.32 -8.24 7.88
CA SER A 97 2.23 -8.41 6.92
C SER A 97 1.10 -7.39 7.11
N LYS A 98 0.76 -7.05 8.37
CA LYS A 98 -0.40 -6.21 8.72
C LYS A 98 -0.16 -4.70 8.67
N SER A 99 1.08 -4.22 8.74
CA SER A 99 1.40 -2.78 8.85
C SER A 99 0.66 -1.88 7.85
N ALA A 100 -0.35 -1.10 8.28
CA ALA A 100 -1.08 -0.05 7.54
C ALA A 100 -2.04 -0.44 6.39
N SER A 101 -3.26 -0.91 6.72
CA SER A 101 -4.44 -0.71 5.86
C SER A 101 -5.35 0.35 6.48
N PRO A 102 -5.60 1.49 5.81
CA PRO A 102 -6.61 2.47 6.25
C PRO A 102 -8.05 1.97 6.03
N SER A 103 -8.24 0.93 5.22
CA SER A 103 -9.52 0.28 5.02
C SER A 103 -9.46 -1.14 5.56
N GLY A 104 -10.33 -1.47 6.51
CA GLY A 104 -10.48 -2.81 7.09
C GLY A 104 -11.02 -3.84 6.09
N ARG A 105 -10.26 -4.13 5.03
CA ARG A 105 -10.45 -5.32 4.20
C ARG A 105 -9.28 -6.27 4.44
N ASP A 106 -9.60 -7.27 5.25
CA ASP A 106 -8.85 -8.49 5.45
C ASP A 106 -8.57 -9.18 4.10
N PRO A 107 -7.39 -9.77 3.89
CA PRO A 107 -7.28 -10.96 3.08
C PRO A 107 -7.53 -12.16 3.99
N ASP A 108 -8.79 -12.61 4.01
CA ASP A 108 -9.12 -13.94 4.47
C ASP A 108 -8.35 -15.01 3.68
N ASP A 109 -8.15 -16.14 4.36
CA ASP A 109 -8.35 -17.50 3.83
C ASP A 109 -7.17 -18.49 3.74
N ILE A 110 -6.09 -18.32 4.52
CA ILE A 110 -5.16 -19.46 4.78
C ILE A 110 -4.83 -19.69 6.27
N ASP A 111 -5.05 -18.72 7.17
CA ASP A 111 -4.55 -18.80 8.55
C ASP A 111 -5.56 -19.21 9.63
N ALA A 112 -6.84 -19.43 9.32
CA ALA A 112 -7.85 -19.72 10.36
C ALA A 112 -7.59 -21.07 11.08
N ALA A 113 -7.13 -22.08 10.35
CA ALA A 113 -6.81 -23.40 10.91
C ALA A 113 -5.51 -23.39 11.74
N VAL A 114 -4.55 -22.54 11.38
CA VAL A 114 -3.29 -22.37 12.12
C VAL A 114 -3.52 -21.50 13.36
N ARG A 115 -4.33 -20.43 13.25
CA ARG A 115 -4.75 -19.59 14.38
C ARG A 115 -5.51 -20.41 15.42
N GLN A 116 -6.45 -21.27 15.05
CA GLN A 116 -7.16 -22.12 16.03
C GLN A 116 -6.25 -23.13 16.77
N LEU A 117 -5.17 -23.60 16.12
CA LEU A 117 -4.17 -24.46 16.77
C LEU A 117 -3.24 -23.67 17.72
N VAL A 118 -2.98 -22.39 17.41
CA VAL A 118 -2.12 -21.48 18.18
C VAL A 118 -2.89 -20.75 19.30
N ASP A 119 -4.17 -20.42 19.10
CA ASP A 119 -5.06 -19.74 20.07
C ASP A 119 -5.35 -20.59 21.31
N ARG A 120 -5.18 -21.91 21.23
CA ARG A 120 -5.25 -22.80 22.40
C ARG A 120 -3.96 -22.82 23.24
N ALA A 121 -2.88 -22.19 22.77
CA ALA A 121 -1.58 -22.21 23.42
C ALA A 121 -1.13 -20.85 23.99
N ILE A 122 -1.88 -19.77 23.78
CA ILE A 122 -1.55 -18.43 24.24
C ILE A 122 -2.74 -17.89 25.04
N ALA A 123 -2.46 -17.41 26.25
CA ALA A 123 -3.44 -16.91 27.23
C ALA A 123 -4.35 -15.78 26.67
N PRO A 124 -5.50 -15.52 27.32
CA PRO A 124 -6.61 -14.77 26.76
C PRO A 124 -6.26 -13.28 26.74
N ASP A 125 -6.17 -12.72 25.54
CA ASP A 125 -6.63 -11.37 25.19
C ASP A 125 -6.23 -11.13 23.74
N GLY A 126 -7.19 -11.37 22.83
CA GLY A 126 -7.04 -11.28 21.39
C GLY A 126 -6.89 -9.85 20.85
N GLU A 127 -6.12 -8.99 21.50
CA GLU A 127 -5.76 -7.68 20.93
C GLU A 127 -4.58 -7.84 19.97
N MET A 128 -4.96 -8.10 18.73
CA MET A 128 -4.11 -8.04 17.54
C MET A 128 -3.43 -6.66 17.43
N ILE A 129 -2.11 -6.60 17.58
CA ILE A 129 -1.34 -5.35 17.67
C ILE A 129 -1.23 -4.64 16.32
N ASP A 130 -1.57 -3.34 16.33
CA ASP A 130 -1.33 -2.40 15.24
C ASP A 130 0.13 -1.91 15.26
N VAL A 131 0.79 -1.92 14.10
CA VAL A 131 2.21 -1.55 13.93
C VAL A 131 2.47 -0.10 14.32
N PHE A 132 1.46 0.78 14.20
CA PHE A 132 1.55 2.15 14.69
C PHE A 132 1.75 2.20 16.21
N THR A 133 0.90 1.51 16.97
CA THR A 133 0.99 1.44 18.42
C THR A 133 2.30 0.78 18.87
N ALA A 134 2.75 -0.26 18.14
CA ALA A 134 4.02 -0.94 18.42
C ALA A 134 5.25 -0.05 18.19
N ALA A 135 5.18 0.87 17.21
CA ALA A 135 6.23 1.86 16.94
C ALA A 135 6.15 3.10 17.84
N GLY A 136 5.20 3.16 18.78
CA GLY A 136 4.99 4.31 19.67
C GLY A 136 4.20 5.47 19.05
N LEU A 137 3.53 5.24 17.93
CA LEU A 137 2.70 6.23 17.24
C LEU A 137 1.26 6.17 17.77
N LYS A 138 0.63 7.32 17.99
CA LYS A 138 -0.82 7.40 18.27
C LYS A 138 -1.60 6.98 17.02
N LYS A 139 -2.75 6.31 17.20
CA LYS A 139 -3.66 5.98 16.09
C LYS A 139 -3.93 7.25 15.28
N PRO A 140 -3.63 7.27 13.97
CA PRO A 140 -3.79 8.47 13.17
C PRO A 140 -5.28 8.76 12.97
N ASP A 141 -5.72 9.94 13.39
CA ASP A 141 -7.00 10.51 13.00
C ASP A 141 -6.77 11.48 11.82
N ILE A 142 -7.50 11.23 10.73
CA ILE A 142 -7.80 12.09 9.55
C ILE A 142 -6.76 13.17 9.17
N SER A 143 -5.51 12.78 8.99
CA SER A 143 -4.61 13.31 7.95
C SER A 143 -3.38 12.41 7.96
N ILE A 144 -3.51 11.28 7.24
CA ILE A 144 -2.55 10.17 7.20
C ILE A 144 -1.15 10.61 6.72
N LEU A 145 -1.01 11.85 6.27
CA LEU A 145 0.23 12.46 5.82
C LEU A 145 0.50 13.82 6.47
N SER A 146 -0.02 14.16 7.65
CA SER A 146 0.19 15.48 8.28
C SER A 146 1.66 15.80 8.57
N ASP A 147 2.01 17.09 8.67
CA ASP A 147 3.40 17.51 8.93
C ASP A 147 3.92 16.97 10.26
N SER A 148 3.04 16.88 11.28
CA SER A 148 3.39 16.29 12.57
C SER A 148 3.68 14.78 12.45
N PHE A 149 2.87 14.04 11.68
CA PHE A 149 3.09 12.61 11.45
C PHE A 149 4.39 12.36 10.68
N LEU A 150 4.66 13.13 9.61
CA LEU A 150 5.88 13.00 8.83
C LEU A 150 7.13 13.31 9.68
N ALA A 151 7.03 14.29 10.60
CA ALA A 151 8.09 14.58 11.57
C ALA A 151 8.30 13.43 12.58
N GLU A 152 7.22 12.81 13.08
CA GLU A 152 7.29 11.64 13.95
C GLU A 152 7.96 10.44 13.25
N VAL A 153 7.55 10.14 12.01
CA VAL A 153 8.15 9.07 11.17
C VAL A 153 9.64 9.32 10.94
N ARG A 154 10.04 10.56 10.65
CA ARG A 154 11.45 10.96 10.52
C ARG A 154 12.23 10.71 11.81
N GLY A 155 11.62 10.91 12.97
CA GLY A 155 12.20 10.73 14.30
C GLY A 155 12.29 9.28 14.80
N LEU A 156 11.61 8.32 14.15
CA LEU A 156 11.57 6.93 14.61
C LEU A 156 12.96 6.30 14.71
N LYS A 157 13.18 5.51 15.77
CA LYS A 157 14.44 4.78 16.00
C LYS A 157 14.68 3.72 14.93
N HIS A 158 13.63 2.97 14.57
CA HIS A 158 13.68 1.87 13.60
C HIS A 158 13.42 2.41 12.19
N LYS A 159 14.49 2.68 11.44
CA LYS A 159 14.41 3.40 10.16
C LYS A 159 13.85 2.53 9.05
N HIS A 160 14.18 1.25 9.02
CA HIS A 160 13.63 0.33 8.03
C HIS A 160 12.12 0.11 8.27
N VAL A 161 11.70 0.02 9.55
CA VAL A 161 10.28 -0.02 9.91
C VAL A 161 9.56 1.27 9.49
N ALA A 162 10.18 2.44 9.73
CA ALA A 162 9.62 3.74 9.34
C ALA A 162 9.41 3.86 7.82
N ALA A 163 10.40 3.47 7.02
CA ALA A 163 10.31 3.48 5.56
C ALA A 163 9.21 2.54 5.04
N GLU A 164 9.12 1.32 5.57
CA GLU A 164 8.09 0.35 5.20
C GLU A 164 6.67 0.86 5.53
N LEU A 165 6.51 1.47 6.71
CA LEU A 165 5.25 2.04 7.15
C LEU A 165 4.78 3.17 6.22
N LEU A 166 5.67 4.12 5.95
CA LEU A 166 5.37 5.27 5.10
C LEU A 166 5.09 4.84 3.66
N ALA A 167 5.86 3.91 3.11
CA ALA A 167 5.65 3.36 1.78
C ALA A 167 4.27 2.69 1.63
N LYS A 168 3.86 1.89 2.62
CA LYS A 168 2.55 1.21 2.57
C LYS A 168 1.39 2.20 2.74
N LEU A 169 1.54 3.21 3.59
CA LEU A 169 0.57 4.31 3.70
C LEU A 169 0.40 5.07 2.38
N LEU A 170 1.51 5.49 1.78
CA LEU A 170 1.53 6.17 0.49
C LEU A 170 0.89 5.31 -0.60
N LYS A 171 1.17 4.01 -0.63
CA LYS A 171 0.54 3.08 -1.56
C LYS A 171 -0.99 3.04 -1.40
N GLY A 172 -1.48 3.08 -0.16
CA GLY A 172 -2.91 3.15 0.15
C GLY A 172 -3.54 4.44 -0.36
N GLU A 173 -2.93 5.58 -0.07
CA GLU A 173 -3.39 6.89 -0.50
C GLU A 173 -3.38 7.04 -2.03
N ILE A 174 -2.29 6.62 -2.67
CA ILE A 174 -2.16 6.62 -4.14
C ILE A 174 -3.22 5.72 -4.76
N LYS A 175 -3.58 4.60 -4.16
CA LYS A 175 -4.65 3.73 -4.66
C LYS A 175 -6.01 4.45 -4.63
N ILE A 176 -6.37 5.04 -3.50
CA ILE A 176 -7.61 5.84 -3.36
C ILE A 176 -7.63 6.95 -4.42
N LYS A 177 -6.50 7.61 -4.63
CA LYS A 177 -6.39 8.67 -5.64
C LYS A 177 -6.48 8.14 -7.06
N SER A 178 -5.85 7.00 -7.35
CA SER A 178 -5.86 6.36 -8.68
C SER A 178 -7.26 5.92 -9.10
N ASP A 179 -8.10 5.56 -8.12
CA ASP A 179 -9.51 5.23 -8.33
C ASP A 179 -10.35 6.46 -8.73
N ARG A 180 -9.79 7.68 -8.69
CA ARG A 180 -10.44 8.92 -9.13
C ARG A 180 -9.69 9.66 -10.22
N ASN A 181 -8.36 9.71 -10.19
CA ASN A 181 -7.52 10.44 -11.14
C ASN A 181 -6.40 9.54 -11.66
N ILE A 182 -6.52 9.10 -12.92
CA ILE A 182 -5.59 8.14 -13.52
C ILE A 182 -4.22 8.76 -13.81
N VAL A 183 -4.17 10.07 -14.04
CA VAL A 183 -2.94 10.79 -14.36
C VAL A 183 -2.08 10.92 -13.12
N GLU A 184 -2.64 11.51 -12.06
CA GLU A 184 -1.93 11.67 -10.80
C GLU A 184 -1.66 10.32 -10.13
N GLY A 185 -2.61 9.39 -10.21
CA GLY A 185 -2.46 8.02 -9.71
C GLY A 185 -1.26 7.31 -10.33
N ARG A 186 -1.11 7.40 -11.66
CA ARG A 186 0.05 6.86 -12.38
C ARG A 186 1.34 7.58 -11.98
N LYS A 187 1.36 8.91 -12.00
CA LYS A 187 2.53 9.72 -11.62
C LYS A 187 3.07 9.31 -10.25
N PHE A 188 2.21 9.29 -9.23
CA PHE A 188 2.63 8.96 -7.86
C PHE A 188 2.98 7.48 -7.68
N SER A 189 2.29 6.57 -8.39
CA SER A 189 2.65 5.16 -8.40
C SER A 189 4.06 4.95 -8.97
N ASP A 190 4.39 5.60 -10.08
CA ASP A 190 5.70 5.52 -10.71
C ASP A 190 6.80 6.10 -9.80
N MET A 191 6.53 7.24 -9.15
CA MET A 191 7.43 7.83 -8.15
C MET A 191 7.67 6.90 -6.96
N LEU A 192 6.60 6.36 -6.36
CA LEU A 192 6.72 5.42 -5.24
C LEU A 192 7.53 4.19 -5.63
N GLN A 193 7.24 3.61 -6.80
CA GLN A 193 7.94 2.43 -7.30
C GLN A 193 9.42 2.73 -7.55
N LYS A 194 9.76 3.91 -8.07
CA LYS A 194 11.14 4.34 -8.25
C LYS A 194 11.88 4.43 -6.91
N THR A 195 11.28 5.06 -5.90
CA THR A 195 11.86 5.16 -4.56
C THR A 195 12.05 3.79 -3.91
N LEU A 196 11.05 2.91 -4.03
CA LEU A 196 11.14 1.54 -3.49
C LEU A 196 12.20 0.69 -4.19
N ASN A 197 12.37 0.84 -5.50
CA ASN A 197 13.44 0.15 -6.23
C ASN A 197 14.83 0.59 -5.74
N GLN A 198 15.01 1.89 -5.45
CA GLN A 198 16.26 2.39 -4.88
C GLN A 198 16.51 1.83 -3.47
N TYR A 199 15.45 1.69 -2.66
CA TYR A 199 15.52 1.07 -1.35
C TYR A 199 15.94 -0.40 -1.42
N HIS A 200 15.27 -1.20 -2.25
CA HIS A 200 15.54 -2.63 -2.36
C HIS A 200 16.94 -2.92 -2.95
N ASN A 201 17.39 -2.10 -3.90
CA ASN A 201 18.71 -2.22 -4.48
C ASN A 201 19.83 -1.66 -3.57
N ARG A 202 19.49 -1.18 -2.36
CA ARG A 202 20.41 -0.49 -1.43
C ARG A 202 21.20 0.63 -2.13
N ALA A 203 20.58 1.27 -3.12
CA ALA A 203 21.23 2.28 -3.94
C ALA A 203 21.47 3.58 -3.16
N ILE A 204 20.71 3.81 -2.09
CA ILE A 204 20.80 4.96 -1.20
C ILE A 204 20.57 4.56 0.26
N ALA A 205 20.94 5.42 1.20
CA ALA A 205 20.74 5.17 2.63
C ALA A 205 19.24 5.16 3.02
N THR A 206 18.85 4.37 4.03
CA THR A 206 17.45 4.30 4.50
C THR A 206 16.90 5.67 4.94
N ALA A 207 17.75 6.55 5.47
CA ALA A 207 17.36 7.92 5.80
C ALA A 207 16.96 8.73 4.56
N GLU A 208 17.69 8.59 3.45
CA GLU A 208 17.37 9.25 2.19
C GLU A 208 16.06 8.73 1.59
N ILE A 209 15.79 7.43 1.72
CA ILE A 209 14.49 6.85 1.31
C ILE A 209 13.34 7.46 2.09
N ILE A 210 13.49 7.64 3.40
CA ILE A 210 12.44 8.28 4.22
C ILE A 210 12.18 9.71 3.71
N GLU A 211 13.22 10.48 3.40
CA GLU A 211 13.04 11.84 2.86
C GLU A 211 12.37 11.83 1.48
N GLU A 212 12.71 10.91 0.58
CA GLU A 212 12.04 10.79 -0.73
C GLU A 212 10.55 10.38 -0.58
N LEU A 213 10.24 9.49 0.38
CA LEU A 213 8.85 9.14 0.69
C LEU A 213 8.09 10.32 1.32
N ILE A 214 8.74 11.12 2.16
CA ILE A 214 8.15 12.35 2.74
C ILE A 214 7.86 13.37 1.63
N LYS A 215 8.79 13.60 0.70
CA LYS A 215 8.55 14.48 -0.45
C LYS A 215 7.37 14.02 -1.29
N LEU A 216 7.25 12.71 -1.52
CA LEU A 216 6.10 12.14 -2.22
C LEU A 216 4.78 12.40 -1.46
N ALA A 217 4.78 12.29 -0.13
CA ALA A 217 3.63 12.63 0.69
C ALA A 217 3.23 14.10 0.57
N GLU A 218 4.21 15.01 0.56
CA GLU A 218 4.00 16.44 0.35
C GLU A 218 3.44 16.74 -1.05
N GLU A 219 3.96 16.10 -2.11
CA GLU A 219 3.44 16.25 -3.47
C GLU A 219 1.97 15.78 -3.60
N ILE A 220 1.62 14.66 -2.94
CA ILE A 220 0.24 14.17 -2.92
C ILE A 220 -0.69 15.19 -2.25
N ARG A 221 -0.25 15.80 -1.15
CA ARG A 221 -1.03 16.83 -0.45
C ARG A 221 -1.16 18.11 -1.29
N ALA A 222 -0.07 18.60 -1.86
CA ALA A 222 -0.07 19.80 -2.70
C ALA A 222 -1.00 19.62 -3.92
N ALA A 223 -1.06 18.42 -4.48
CA ALA A 223 -1.96 18.09 -5.56
C ALA A 223 -3.45 18.17 -5.16
N LYS A 224 -3.79 17.85 -3.90
CA LYS A 224 -5.15 18.04 -3.37
C LYS A 224 -5.50 19.52 -3.21
N GLU A 225 -4.60 20.30 -2.63
CA GLU A 225 -4.75 21.75 -2.46
C GLU A 225 -4.87 22.49 -3.81
N ARG A 226 -4.25 21.96 -4.87
CA ARG A 226 -4.35 22.49 -6.23
C ARG A 226 -5.78 22.48 -6.76
N GLY A 227 -6.56 21.43 -6.47
CA GLY A 227 -7.98 21.37 -6.84
C GLY A 227 -8.77 22.54 -6.24
N GLU A 228 -8.56 22.79 -4.94
CA GLU A 228 -9.19 23.90 -4.22
C GLU A 228 -8.80 25.27 -4.80
N LYS A 229 -7.51 25.47 -5.11
CA LYS A 229 -7.01 26.72 -5.72
C LYS A 229 -7.59 26.96 -7.12
N LEU A 230 -7.82 25.91 -7.89
CA LEU A 230 -8.42 26.00 -9.22
C LEU A 230 -9.94 26.13 -9.18
N GLY A 231 -10.57 25.96 -8.00
CA GLY A 231 -12.01 25.97 -7.84
C GLY A 231 -12.70 24.79 -8.52
N LEU A 232 -11.98 23.68 -8.72
CA LEU A 232 -12.48 22.46 -9.35
C LEU A 232 -12.82 21.43 -8.26
N ASN A 233 -13.90 20.67 -8.46
CA ASN A 233 -14.12 19.46 -7.66
C ASN A 233 -13.21 18.31 -8.11
N ASP A 234 -13.15 17.22 -7.34
CA ASP A 234 -12.26 16.08 -7.61
C ASP A 234 -12.43 15.46 -9.01
N ASP A 235 -13.67 15.38 -9.51
CA ASP A 235 -13.94 14.83 -10.84
C ASP A 235 -13.44 15.80 -11.91
N GLU A 236 -13.73 17.09 -11.75
CA GLU A 236 -13.28 18.13 -12.67
C GLU A 236 -11.76 18.24 -12.70
N LEU A 237 -11.09 18.13 -11.56
CA LEU A 237 -9.63 18.12 -11.47
C LEU A 237 -9.05 16.92 -12.23
N ALA A 238 -9.66 15.74 -12.11
CA ALA A 238 -9.21 14.55 -12.83
C ALA A 238 -9.35 14.70 -14.36
N PHE A 239 -10.44 15.30 -14.84
CA PHE A 239 -10.58 15.63 -16.27
C PHE A 239 -9.61 16.73 -16.70
N TYR A 240 -9.36 17.75 -15.86
CA TYR A 240 -8.38 18.80 -16.13
C TYR A 240 -6.98 18.22 -16.29
N ASP A 241 -6.55 17.33 -15.39
CA ASP A 241 -5.25 16.66 -15.48
C ASP A 241 -5.14 15.77 -16.72
N ALA A 242 -6.21 15.05 -17.07
CA ALA A 242 -6.26 14.27 -18.31
C ALA A 242 -6.16 15.13 -19.59
N LEU A 243 -6.60 16.40 -19.55
CA LEU A 243 -6.43 17.33 -20.66
C LEU A 243 -5.03 17.96 -20.69
N GLY A 244 -4.43 18.14 -19.50
CA GLY A 244 -3.14 18.80 -19.29
C GLY A 244 -1.92 17.88 -19.35
N GLU A 245 -2.10 16.56 -19.47
CA GLU A 245 -0.99 15.58 -19.58
C GLU A 245 0.03 15.97 -20.66
N ASN A 246 -0.44 16.54 -21.77
CA ASN A 246 0.44 17.16 -22.75
C ASN A 246 0.69 18.62 -22.34
N THR A 247 1.89 18.93 -21.87
CA THR A 247 2.28 20.27 -21.39
C THR A 247 1.99 21.38 -22.41
N SER A 248 2.14 21.07 -23.70
CA SER A 248 1.82 21.99 -24.80
C SER A 248 0.34 22.40 -24.86
N ALA A 249 -0.59 21.57 -24.37
CA ALA A 249 -2.00 21.94 -24.29
C ALA A 249 -2.24 23.02 -23.22
N ILE A 250 -1.52 22.95 -22.09
CA ILE A 250 -1.58 23.96 -21.03
C ILE A 250 -1.00 25.28 -21.54
N GLU A 251 0.16 25.24 -22.19
CA GLU A 251 0.83 26.43 -22.73
C GLU A 251 0.01 27.14 -23.82
N LEU A 252 -0.66 26.39 -24.70
CA LEU A 252 -1.41 26.94 -25.82
C LEU A 252 -2.81 27.44 -25.43
N MET A 253 -3.46 26.81 -24.44
CA MET A 253 -4.85 27.11 -24.09
C MET A 253 -4.99 27.96 -22.82
N GLY A 254 -4.04 27.84 -21.90
CA GLY A 254 -4.13 28.41 -20.56
C GLY A 254 -5.11 27.66 -19.65
N ASP A 255 -4.94 27.84 -18.33
CA ASP A 255 -5.71 27.14 -17.31
C ASP A 255 -7.21 27.43 -17.38
N ASP A 256 -7.61 28.67 -17.67
CA ASP A 256 -9.02 29.06 -17.69
C ASP A 256 -9.84 28.30 -18.74
N LYS A 257 -9.27 28.07 -19.93
CA LYS A 257 -9.95 27.28 -20.96
C LYS A 257 -10.00 25.81 -20.60
N LEU A 258 -8.92 25.25 -20.06
CA LEU A 258 -8.88 23.84 -19.65
C LEU A 258 -9.86 23.55 -18.52
N LYS A 259 -10.03 24.45 -17.55
CA LYS A 259 -11.07 24.35 -16.51
C LYS A 259 -12.47 24.29 -17.13
N VAL A 260 -12.79 25.19 -18.06
CA VAL A 260 -14.10 25.22 -18.73
C VAL A 260 -14.36 23.91 -19.48
N ILE A 261 -13.35 23.39 -20.18
CA ILE A 261 -13.46 22.11 -20.89
C ILE A 261 -13.68 20.97 -19.90
N ALA A 262 -12.93 20.93 -18.80
CA ALA A 262 -13.04 19.89 -17.77
C ALA A 262 -14.44 19.85 -17.14
N THR A 263 -14.96 21.01 -16.70
CA THR A 263 -16.33 21.14 -16.16
C THR A 263 -17.40 20.75 -17.18
N GLU A 264 -17.25 21.15 -18.45
CA GLU A 264 -18.19 20.74 -19.51
C GLU A 264 -18.11 19.22 -19.76
N LEU A 265 -16.91 18.62 -19.76
CA LEU A 265 -16.73 17.18 -19.92
C LEU A 265 -17.40 16.40 -18.78
N VAL A 266 -17.14 16.73 -17.52
CA VAL A 266 -17.78 16.06 -16.37
C VAL A 266 -19.29 16.11 -16.49
N THR A 267 -19.84 17.31 -16.76
CA THR A 267 -21.29 17.52 -16.88
C THR A 267 -21.89 16.67 -18.00
N GLN A 268 -21.25 16.66 -19.17
CA GLN A 268 -21.79 15.99 -20.36
C GLN A 268 -21.60 14.47 -20.30
N VAL A 269 -20.48 13.99 -19.78
CA VAL A 269 -20.21 12.56 -19.57
C VAL A 269 -21.20 12.00 -18.54
N ARG A 270 -21.37 12.65 -17.39
CA ARG A 270 -22.31 12.20 -16.34
C ARG A 270 -23.76 12.11 -16.83
N LYS A 271 -24.18 12.99 -17.75
CA LYS A 271 -25.52 12.95 -18.37
C LYS A 271 -25.70 11.83 -19.39
N ASN A 272 -24.62 11.34 -20.00
CA ASN A 272 -24.67 10.40 -21.13
C ASN A 272 -24.18 8.99 -20.79
N VAL A 273 -23.53 8.82 -19.64
CA VAL A 273 -23.07 7.52 -19.18
C VAL A 273 -24.25 6.70 -18.63
N THR A 274 -24.35 5.46 -19.12
CA THR A 274 -25.23 4.42 -18.56
C THR A 274 -24.39 3.35 -17.88
N ILE A 275 -25.01 2.53 -17.02
CA ILE A 275 -24.38 1.33 -16.44
C ILE A 275 -23.78 0.48 -17.57
N ASP A 276 -22.54 0.02 -17.40
CA ASP A 276 -21.75 -0.78 -18.35
C ASP A 276 -21.47 -0.14 -19.73
N TRP A 277 -21.47 1.20 -19.83
CA TRP A 277 -21.20 1.89 -21.10
C TRP A 277 -19.83 1.54 -21.71
N ASN A 278 -18.84 1.20 -20.89
CA ASN A 278 -17.49 0.84 -21.33
C ASN A 278 -17.43 -0.56 -21.97
N LEU A 279 -18.35 -1.48 -21.63
CA LEU A 279 -18.49 -2.81 -22.22
C LEU A 279 -19.25 -2.76 -23.57
N ARG A 280 -20.03 -1.70 -23.81
CA ARG A 280 -20.84 -1.53 -25.02
C ARG A 280 -20.15 -0.63 -26.03
N THR A 281 -19.68 -1.19 -27.14
CA THR A 281 -18.95 -0.48 -28.21
C THR A 281 -19.68 0.77 -28.71
N GLN A 282 -21.01 0.71 -28.85
CA GLN A 282 -21.83 1.84 -29.29
C GLN A 282 -21.89 2.98 -28.26
N ALA A 283 -22.04 2.65 -26.97
CA ALA A 283 -22.08 3.65 -25.91
C ALA A 283 -20.71 4.35 -25.76
N ARG A 284 -19.62 3.57 -25.79
CA ARG A 284 -18.24 4.10 -25.82
C ARG A 284 -17.99 5.03 -27.01
N ALA A 285 -18.45 4.65 -28.21
CA ALA A 285 -18.33 5.48 -29.40
C ALA A 285 -19.12 6.80 -29.27
N LYS A 286 -20.32 6.76 -28.67
CA LYS A 286 -21.14 7.96 -28.42
C LYS A 286 -20.42 8.96 -27.49
N ILE A 287 -19.86 8.49 -26.38
CA ILE A 287 -19.08 9.34 -25.46
C ILE A 287 -17.83 9.88 -26.17
N LYS A 288 -17.11 9.05 -26.94
CA LYS A 288 -15.94 9.49 -27.72
C LYS A 288 -16.26 10.63 -28.68
N VAL A 289 -17.37 10.55 -29.41
CA VAL A 289 -17.81 11.61 -30.33
C VAL A 289 -18.16 12.89 -29.56
N LEU A 290 -18.82 12.76 -28.40
CA LEU A 290 -19.14 13.88 -27.52
C LEU A 290 -17.89 14.59 -27.01
N VAL A 291 -16.89 13.84 -26.51
CA VAL A 291 -15.59 14.39 -26.06
C VAL A 291 -14.91 15.14 -27.21
N LYS A 292 -14.80 14.52 -28.40
CA LYS A 292 -14.21 15.16 -29.59
C LYS A 292 -14.94 16.43 -30.01
N ARG A 293 -16.25 16.54 -29.78
CA ARG A 293 -17.03 17.74 -30.09
C ARG A 293 -16.73 18.86 -29.11
N ILE A 294 -16.65 18.56 -27.81
CA ILE A 294 -16.34 19.54 -26.76
C ILE A 294 -14.92 20.09 -26.95
N LEU A 295 -13.94 19.22 -27.19
CA LEU A 295 -12.56 19.65 -27.48
C LEU A 295 -12.48 20.59 -28.68
N ARG A 296 -13.18 20.27 -29.79
CA ARG A 296 -13.23 21.13 -30.98
C ARG A 296 -13.91 22.47 -30.73
N LYS A 297 -15.02 22.47 -29.99
CA LYS A 297 -15.79 23.68 -29.64
C LYS A 297 -14.92 24.70 -28.90
N HIS A 298 -14.03 24.25 -28.04
CA HIS A 298 -13.16 25.11 -27.23
C HIS A 298 -11.76 25.35 -27.85
N GLY A 299 -11.53 24.86 -29.07
CA GLY A 299 -10.27 25.09 -29.79
C GLY A 299 -9.08 24.29 -29.24
N TYR A 300 -9.30 23.09 -28.70
CA TYR A 300 -8.21 22.20 -28.28
C TYR A 300 -7.32 21.84 -29.48
N PRO A 301 -5.98 21.88 -29.36
CA PRO A 301 -5.05 21.62 -30.45
C PRO A 301 -5.36 20.30 -31.19
N PRO A 302 -5.59 20.31 -32.53
CA PRO A 302 -6.00 19.13 -33.28
C PRO A 302 -5.00 17.97 -33.24
N ASP A 303 -3.71 18.29 -33.17
CA ASP A 303 -2.59 17.37 -33.05
C ASP A 303 -2.58 16.60 -31.71
N LEU A 304 -3.03 17.24 -30.62
CA LEU A 304 -3.11 16.65 -29.29
C LEU A 304 -4.48 16.01 -29.00
N GLN A 305 -5.47 16.28 -29.85
CA GLN A 305 -6.88 15.96 -29.58
C GLN A 305 -7.13 14.46 -29.43
N ASP A 306 -6.51 13.61 -30.24
CA ASP A 306 -6.74 12.17 -30.20
C ASP A 306 -6.19 11.53 -28.92
N ALA A 307 -5.00 11.92 -28.48
CA ALA A 307 -4.41 11.46 -27.23
C ALA A 307 -5.26 11.91 -26.02
N ALA A 308 -5.62 13.20 -25.97
CA ALA A 308 -6.48 13.76 -24.93
C ALA A 308 -7.84 13.06 -24.88
N THR A 309 -8.46 12.80 -26.05
CA THR A 309 -9.74 12.08 -26.12
C THR A 309 -9.64 10.68 -25.50
N GLN A 310 -8.57 9.94 -25.79
CA GLN A 310 -8.40 8.59 -25.23
C GLN A 310 -8.18 8.62 -23.72
N LEU A 311 -7.39 9.57 -23.23
CA LEU A 311 -7.12 9.72 -21.81
C LEU A 311 -8.37 10.13 -21.03
N VAL A 312 -9.13 11.11 -21.56
CA VAL A 312 -10.43 11.53 -21.03
C VAL A 312 -11.45 10.38 -21.00
N LEU A 313 -11.46 9.51 -22.02
CA LEU A 313 -12.32 8.32 -22.01
C LEU A 313 -11.94 7.33 -20.90
N ARG A 314 -10.65 7.05 -20.72
CA ARG A 314 -10.18 6.20 -19.61
C ARG A 314 -10.50 6.82 -18.25
N GLN A 315 -10.34 8.13 -18.13
CA GLN A 315 -10.67 8.87 -16.92
C GLN A 315 -12.18 8.79 -16.61
N ALA A 316 -13.03 8.91 -17.63
CA ALA A 316 -14.46 8.69 -17.50
C ALA A 316 -14.77 7.26 -17.04
N GLU A 317 -14.12 6.23 -17.61
CA GLU A 317 -14.34 4.82 -17.22
C GLU A 317 -14.11 4.59 -15.73
N VAL A 318 -13.06 5.19 -15.16
CA VAL A 318 -12.72 5.08 -13.74
C VAL A 318 -13.76 5.78 -12.85
N LEU A 319 -14.13 7.02 -13.17
CA LEU A 319 -15.09 7.79 -12.35
C LEU A 319 -16.51 7.21 -12.40
N CYS A 320 -16.90 6.62 -13.52
CA CYS A 320 -18.24 6.04 -13.68
C CYS A 320 -18.50 4.85 -12.74
N ALA A 321 -17.45 4.15 -12.31
CA ALA A 321 -17.58 3.07 -11.32
C ALA A 321 -18.03 3.57 -9.94
N GLY A 322 -17.79 4.86 -9.61
CA GLY A 322 -18.19 5.49 -8.35
C GLY A 322 -19.40 6.42 -8.44
N TRP A 323 -19.94 6.64 -9.65
CA TRP A 323 -21.14 7.47 -9.86
C TRP A 323 -22.45 6.69 -9.82
N VAL A 324 -22.38 5.36 -9.81
CA VAL A 324 -23.52 4.42 -9.80
C VAL A 324 -23.64 3.78 -8.43
#